data_AF-A0A259SMU8-F1
#
_entry.id   AF-A0A259SMU8-F1
#
_cell.length_a   1.000
_cell.length_b   1.000
_cell.length_c   1.000
_cell.angle_alpha   90.00
_cell.angle_beta   90.00
_cell.angle_gamma   90.00
#
_symmetry.space_group_name_H-M   'P 1'
#
loop_
_entity.id
_entity.type
_entity.pdbx_description
1 polymer ?
#
loop_
_entity_poly.entity_id
_entity_poly.type
_entity_poly.pdbx_seq_one_letter_code
_entity_poly.pdbx_strand_id
1 'polypeptide(L)'
;MKSLRHAATIGAIALAGAAALGAAIGGALVLRVAREVITPAPRKNDTDVLAVDTGAQTIELSRTPDTELPGRYGLYVEGTPGYVKLGAVLHADAHSVRRKLLTQIEPGAEVGRRAGFSGYYYLAPGE
;
A
#
# COMPACT_ATOMS: atom_id res chain seq x y z
N MET A 1 -12.01 59.15 25.39
CA MET A 1 -12.87 58.21 24.61
C MET A 1 -12.24 57.69 23.32
N LYS A 2 -11.52 58.48 22.52
CA LYS A 2 -10.89 58.00 21.27
C LYS A 2 -9.82 56.92 21.49
N SER A 3 -8.97 57.04 22.51
CA SER A 3 -7.88 56.07 22.79
C SER A 3 -8.38 54.66 23.13
N LEU A 4 -9.43 54.55 23.95
CA LEU A 4 -10.08 53.27 24.31
C LEU A 4 -10.68 52.57 23.09
N ARG A 5 -11.27 53.33 22.15
CA ARG A 5 -11.83 52.77 20.91
C ARG A 5 -10.73 52.23 20.00
N HIS A 6 -9.59 52.92 19.89
CA HIS A 6 -8.44 52.44 19.12
C HIS A 6 -7.82 51.18 19.72
N ALA A 7 -7.66 51.13 21.05
CA ALA A 7 -7.16 49.94 21.74
C ALA A 7 -8.08 48.73 21.54
N ALA A 8 -9.40 48.94 21.63
CA ALA A 8 -10.39 47.90 21.36
C ALA A 8 -10.34 47.40 19.91
N THR A 9 -10.21 48.30 18.92
CA THR A 9 -10.07 47.92 17.51
C THR A 9 -8.80 47.11 17.25
N ILE A 10 -7.65 47.53 17.82
CA ILE A 10 -6.39 46.80 17.68
C ILE A 10 -6.50 45.39 18.30
N GLY A 11 -7.10 45.28 19.49
CA GLY A 11 -7.32 43.99 20.14
C GLY A 11 -8.22 43.06 19.33
N ALA A 12 -9.30 43.58 18.76
CA ALA A 12 -10.21 42.81 17.90
C ALA A 12 -9.51 42.29 16.63
N ILE A 13 -8.68 43.13 15.98
CA ILE A 13 -7.89 42.72 14.82
C ILE A 13 -6.88 41.64 15.19
N ALA A 14 -6.18 41.79 16.31
CA ALA A 14 -5.22 40.79 16.77
C ALA A 14 -5.88 39.44 17.06
N LEU A 15 -7.05 39.45 17.71
CA LEU A 15 -7.82 38.23 17.99
C LEU A 15 -8.32 37.56 16.71
N ALA A 16 -8.86 38.34 15.76
CA ALA A 16 -9.31 37.82 14.47
C ALA A 16 -8.14 37.23 13.66
N GLY A 17 -6.97 37.88 13.68
CA GLY A 17 -5.75 37.37 13.06
C GLY A 17 -5.26 36.06 13.69
N ALA A 18 -5.26 35.97 15.02
CA ALA A 18 -4.90 34.75 15.73
C ALA A 18 -5.89 33.61 15.44
N ALA A 19 -7.20 33.90 15.42
CA ALA A 19 -8.21 32.92 15.07
C ALA A 19 -8.08 32.44 13.61
N ALA A 20 -7.85 33.36 12.67
CA ALA A 20 -7.63 33.02 11.26
C ALA A 20 -6.38 32.16 11.06
N LEU A 21 -5.28 32.48 11.76
CA LEU A 21 -4.05 31.69 11.72
C LEU A 21 -4.27 30.30 12.32
N GLY A 22 -4.95 30.21 13.46
CA GLY A 22 -5.30 28.93 14.08
C GLY A 22 -6.18 28.06 13.16
N ALA A 23 -7.18 28.66 12.52
CA ALA A 23 -8.03 27.98 11.55
C ALA A 23 -7.24 27.52 10.31
N ALA A 24 -6.31 28.33 9.81
CA ALA A 24 -5.46 27.98 8.67
C ALA A 24 -4.53 26.79 9.00
N ILE A 25 -3.89 26.81 10.17
CA ILE A 25 -3.03 25.71 10.63
C ILE A 25 -3.86 24.44 10.84
N GLY A 26 -5.00 24.55 11.52
CA GLY A 26 -5.91 23.42 11.74
C GLY A 26 -6.42 22.83 10.44
N GLY A 27 -6.85 23.67 9.50
CA GLY A 27 -7.29 23.26 8.17
C GLY A 27 -6.18 22.56 7.37
N ALA A 28 -4.96 23.09 7.40
CA ALA A 28 -3.82 22.45 6.74
C ALA A 28 -3.50 21.06 7.32
N LEU A 29 -3.59 20.89 8.64
CA LEU A 29 -3.38 19.60 9.29
C LEU A 29 -4.47 18.60 8.89
N VAL A 30 -5.74 19.01 8.91
CA VAL A 30 -6.88 18.17 8.48
C VAL A 30 -6.69 17.71 7.03
N LEU A 31 -6.34 18.62 6.13
CA LEU A 31 -6.12 18.28 4.72
C LEU A 31 -4.94 17.34 4.53
N ARG A 32 -3.87 17.49 5.30
CA ARG A 32 -2.72 16.57 5.26
C ARG A 32 -3.14 15.16 5.69
N VAL A 33 -3.81 15.03 6.83
CA VAL A 33 -4.27 13.72 7.32
C VAL A 33 -5.26 13.09 6.35
N ALA A 34 -6.20 13.88 5.82
CA ALA A 34 -7.14 13.41 4.81
C ALA A 34 -6.40 12.85 3.59
N ARG A 35 -5.41 13.57 3.05
CA ARG A 35 -4.58 13.09 1.93
C ARG A 35 -3.83 11.81 2.27
N GLU A 36 -3.23 11.72 3.46
CA GLU A 36 -2.50 10.52 3.89
C GLU A 36 -3.41 9.28 3.93
N VAL A 37 -4.65 9.44 4.37
CA VAL A 37 -5.61 8.33 4.51
C VAL A 37 -6.22 7.92 3.17
N ILE A 38 -6.61 8.89 2.33
CA ILE A 38 -7.35 8.60 1.10
C ILE A 38 -6.44 8.31 -0.10
N THR A 39 -5.18 8.76 -0.07
CA THR A 39 -4.27 8.59 -1.20
C THR A 39 -3.61 7.22 -1.08
N PRO A 40 -3.83 6.29 -2.03
CA PRO A 40 -3.18 5.01 -2.00
C PRO A 40 -1.65 5.18 -2.04
N ALA A 41 -0.96 4.51 -1.12
CA ALA A 41 0.50 4.49 -1.13
C ALA A 41 1.01 3.84 -2.44
N PRO A 42 2.17 4.28 -2.96
CA PRO A 42 2.79 3.63 -4.09
C PRO A 42 3.10 2.17 -3.74
N ARG A 43 2.90 1.27 -4.71
CA ARG A 43 3.25 -0.15 -4.56
C ARG A 43 4.74 -0.29 -4.26
N LYS A 44 5.08 -1.20 -3.35
CA LYS A 44 6.46 -1.51 -2.99
C LYS A 44 6.73 -2.98 -3.27
N ASN A 45 7.93 -3.27 -3.73
CA ASN A 45 8.42 -4.64 -3.84
C ASN A 45 8.99 -5.06 -2.48
N ASP A 46 8.15 -5.69 -1.68
CA ASP A 46 8.40 -6.10 -0.29
C ASP A 46 8.76 -7.59 -0.15
N THR A 47 8.74 -8.34 -1.24
CA THR A 47 9.20 -9.74 -1.29
C THR A 47 9.96 -10.01 -2.59
N ASP A 48 10.63 -11.16 -2.63
CA ASP A 48 11.32 -11.65 -3.82
C ASP A 48 10.76 -13.02 -4.21
N VAL A 49 10.55 -13.22 -5.52
CA VAL A 49 10.29 -14.52 -6.15
C VAL A 49 11.61 -15.27 -6.23
N LEU A 50 11.67 -16.42 -5.55
CA LEU A 50 12.85 -17.28 -5.50
C LEU A 50 12.82 -18.34 -6.59
N ALA A 51 11.65 -18.90 -6.86
CA ALA A 51 11.45 -19.89 -7.92
C ALA A 51 9.99 -19.94 -8.37
N VAL A 52 9.77 -20.35 -9.62
CA VAL A 52 8.45 -20.69 -10.16
C VAL A 52 8.55 -22.07 -10.79
N ASP A 53 7.66 -22.96 -10.39
CA ASP A 53 7.49 -24.27 -11.02
C ASP A 53 6.19 -24.25 -11.85
N THR A 54 6.33 -24.13 -13.16
CA THR A 54 5.21 -24.11 -14.12
C THR A 54 4.60 -25.50 -14.33
N GLY A 55 5.30 -26.58 -13.99
CA GLY A 55 4.75 -27.93 -14.06
C GLY A 55 3.80 -28.21 -12.90
N ALA A 56 4.21 -27.84 -11.69
CA ALA A 56 3.40 -27.98 -10.48
C ALA A 56 2.44 -26.79 -10.25
N GLN A 57 2.57 -25.70 -11.01
CA GLN A 57 1.93 -24.41 -10.77
C GLN A 57 2.11 -23.98 -9.31
N THR A 58 3.37 -23.81 -8.93
CA THR A 58 3.75 -23.30 -7.60
C THR A 58 4.75 -22.17 -7.73
N ILE A 59 4.78 -21.30 -6.72
CA ILE A 59 5.69 -20.18 -6.62
C ILE A 59 6.32 -20.16 -5.23
N GLU A 60 7.62 -19.97 -5.19
CA GLU A 60 8.41 -19.87 -3.97
C GLU A 60 8.80 -18.40 -3.78
N LEU A 61 8.44 -17.86 -2.62
CA LEU A 61 8.66 -16.47 -2.24
C LEU A 61 9.57 -16.40 -1.02
N SER A 62 10.27 -15.29 -0.87
CA SER A 62 10.95 -14.97 0.38
C SER A 62 9.95 -14.96 1.53
N ARG A 63 10.36 -15.53 2.66
CA ARG A 63 9.53 -15.60 3.86
C ARG A 63 9.40 -14.22 4.48
N THR A 64 8.15 -13.76 4.59
CA THR A 64 7.75 -12.53 5.28
C THR A 64 6.47 -12.82 6.07
N PRO A 65 6.11 -11.96 7.04
CA PRO A 65 4.83 -12.12 7.75
C PRO A 65 3.63 -12.22 6.82
N ASP A 66 3.66 -11.54 5.67
CA ASP A 66 2.58 -11.54 4.69
C ASP A 66 2.59 -12.80 3.80
N THR A 67 3.76 -13.26 3.35
CA THR A 67 3.84 -14.43 2.47
C THR A 67 3.45 -15.73 3.17
N GLU A 68 3.48 -15.78 4.50
CA GLU A 68 3.03 -16.91 5.32
C GLU A 68 1.52 -16.95 5.54
N LEU A 69 0.78 -15.87 5.27
CA LEU A 69 -0.64 -15.80 5.61
C LEU A 69 -1.45 -16.86 4.88
N PRO A 70 -2.30 -17.63 5.58
CA PRO A 70 -3.15 -18.62 4.94
C PRO A 70 -4.21 -17.92 4.08
N GLY A 71 -4.52 -18.47 2.90
CA GLY A 71 -5.61 -17.97 2.05
C GLY A 71 -5.19 -17.69 0.61
N ARG A 72 -5.93 -16.78 -0.03
CA ARG A 72 -5.75 -16.36 -1.42
C ARG A 72 -5.37 -14.90 -1.47
N TYR A 73 -4.32 -14.60 -2.22
CA TYR A 73 -3.72 -13.27 -2.27
C TYR A 73 -3.27 -12.93 -3.69
N GLY A 74 -3.00 -11.66 -3.94
CA GLY A 74 -2.36 -11.20 -5.16
C GLY A 74 -0.86 -11.06 -4.98
N LEU A 75 -0.13 -11.05 -6.09
CA LEU A 75 1.28 -10.73 -6.12
C LEU A 75 1.56 -9.91 -7.37
N TYR A 76 2.01 -8.68 -7.18
CA TYR A 76 2.60 -7.89 -8.26
C TYR A 76 4.01 -8.40 -8.47
N VAL A 77 4.36 -8.73 -9.71
CA VAL A 77 5.71 -9.19 -10.04
C VAL A 77 6.27 -8.28 -11.12
N GLU A 78 7.53 -7.90 -11.00
CA GLU A 78 8.20 -7.21 -12.11
C GLU A 78 8.29 -8.15 -13.32
N GLY A 79 8.10 -7.62 -14.52
CA GLY A 79 8.08 -8.44 -15.75
C GLY A 79 6.69 -8.93 -16.13
N THR A 80 6.64 -10.04 -16.88
CA THR A 80 5.39 -10.56 -17.48
C THR A 80 5.15 -11.99 -17.03
N PRO A 81 4.09 -12.30 -16.28
CA PRO A 81 2.90 -11.48 -16.00
C PRO A 81 3.07 -10.51 -14.82
N GLY A 82 2.58 -9.27 -14.98
CA GLY A 82 2.70 -8.20 -13.98
C GLY A 82 1.86 -8.39 -12.70
N TYR A 83 0.94 -9.36 -12.70
CA TYR A 83 0.16 -9.74 -11.51
C TYR A 83 -0.25 -11.21 -11.56
N VAL A 84 -0.07 -11.91 -10.44
CA VAL A 84 -0.42 -13.32 -10.31
C VAL A 84 -1.24 -13.57 -9.05
N LYS A 85 -2.12 -14.56 -9.13
CA LYS A 85 -2.96 -14.99 -8.02
C LYS A 85 -2.29 -16.13 -7.28
N LEU A 86 -2.20 -15.98 -5.97
CA LEU A 86 -1.63 -16.94 -5.04
C LEU A 86 -2.74 -17.68 -4.31
N GLY A 87 -2.51 -18.96 -4.07
CA GLY A 87 -3.37 -19.84 -3.29
C GLY A 87 -2.75 -20.22 -1.96
N ALA A 88 -3.14 -21.39 -1.46
CA ALA A 88 -2.69 -21.91 -0.17
C ALA A 88 -1.17 -22.03 -0.06
N VAL A 89 -0.66 -21.89 1.17
CA VAL A 89 0.70 -22.25 1.52
C VAL A 89 0.83 -23.77 1.46
N LEU A 90 1.78 -24.24 0.66
CA LEU A 90 2.08 -25.67 0.47
C LEU A 90 3.23 -26.11 1.37
N HIS A 91 4.18 -25.21 1.62
CA HIS A 91 5.33 -25.42 2.48
C HIS A 91 5.89 -24.07 2.93
N ALA A 92 6.47 -24.02 4.13
CA ALA A 92 7.22 -22.87 4.61
C ALA A 92 8.39 -23.36 5.47
N ASP A 93 9.55 -22.73 5.31
CA ASP A 93 10.74 -23.02 6.13
C ASP A 93 11.29 -21.73 6.78
N ALA A 94 12.58 -21.67 7.10
CA ALA A 94 13.18 -20.50 7.73
C ALA A 94 13.29 -19.29 6.79
N HIS A 95 13.31 -19.49 5.48
CA HIS A 95 13.68 -18.48 4.50
C HIS A 95 12.70 -18.35 3.34
N SER A 96 11.91 -19.39 3.04
CA SER A 96 10.95 -19.35 1.94
C SER A 96 9.56 -19.84 2.32
N VAL A 97 8.60 -19.41 1.50
CA VAL A 97 7.23 -19.90 1.50
C VAL A 97 6.87 -20.34 0.09
N ARG A 98 6.52 -21.61 -0.07
CA ARG A 98 5.98 -22.14 -1.31
C ARG A 98 4.48 -22.09 -1.28
N ARG A 99 3.88 -21.47 -2.28
CA ARG A 99 2.43 -21.31 -2.42
C ARG A 99 1.96 -21.91 -3.73
N LYS A 100 0.68 -22.29 -3.74
CA LYS A 100 0.00 -22.62 -4.99
C LYS A 100 -0.09 -21.37 -5.86
N LEU A 101 0.26 -21.50 -7.12
CA LEU A 101 0.09 -20.46 -8.13
C LEU A 101 -1.25 -20.71 -8.85
N LEU A 102 -2.16 -19.75 -8.78
CA LEU A 102 -3.52 -19.86 -9.34
C LEU A 102 -3.64 -19.21 -10.70
N THR A 103 -2.77 -18.24 -11.01
CA THR A 103 -2.59 -17.74 -12.37
C THR A 103 -1.74 -18.72 -13.15
N GLN A 104 -2.27 -19.29 -14.22
CA GLN A 104 -1.52 -20.17 -15.09
C GLN A 104 -0.32 -19.42 -15.68
N ILE A 105 0.89 -19.93 -15.43
CA ILE A 105 2.11 -19.47 -16.08
C ILE A 105 2.61 -20.57 -17.01
N GLU A 106 2.74 -20.23 -18.29
CA GLU A 106 3.20 -21.15 -19.31
C GLU A 106 4.69 -21.49 -19.15
N PRO A 107 5.11 -22.71 -19.49
CA PRO A 107 6.51 -23.08 -19.52
C PRO A 107 7.34 -22.10 -20.37
N GLY A 108 8.47 -21.65 -19.82
CA GLY A 108 9.36 -20.69 -20.50
C GLY A 108 8.98 -19.22 -20.35
N ALA A 109 7.88 -18.89 -19.65
CA ALA A 109 7.58 -17.51 -19.29
C ALA A 109 8.58 -16.98 -18.24
N GLU A 110 9.03 -15.74 -18.42
CA GLU A 110 9.95 -15.09 -17.49
C GLU A 110 9.20 -14.35 -16.37
N VAL A 111 9.30 -14.87 -15.15
CA VAL A 111 8.77 -14.21 -13.96
C VAL A 111 9.91 -13.45 -13.26
N GLY A 112 9.74 -12.14 -13.06
CA GLY A 112 10.78 -11.33 -12.44
C GLY A 112 10.99 -11.65 -10.96
N ARG A 113 12.17 -11.24 -10.46
CA ARG A 113 12.59 -11.54 -9.09
C ARG A 113 11.90 -10.66 -8.05
N ARG A 114 11.73 -9.36 -8.32
CA ARG A 114 11.16 -8.42 -7.35
C ARG A 114 9.64 -8.50 -7.40
N ALA A 115 9.00 -8.59 -6.24
CA ALA A 115 7.55 -8.66 -6.17
C ALA A 115 6.98 -7.90 -4.96
N GLY A 116 5.72 -7.49 -5.09
CA GLY A 116 4.94 -6.85 -4.03
C GLY A 116 3.75 -7.72 -3.64
N PHE A 117 3.67 -8.16 -2.39
CA PHE A 117 2.54 -8.92 -1.89
C PHE A 117 1.29 -8.05 -1.81
N SER A 118 0.15 -8.58 -2.25
CA SER A 118 -1.10 -7.83 -2.32
C SER A 118 -2.20 -8.50 -1.52
N GLY A 119 -2.78 -7.73 -0.59
CA GLY A 119 -4.02 -8.09 0.10
C GLY A 119 -5.25 -8.10 -0.81
N TYR A 120 -5.20 -7.39 -1.95
CA TYR A 120 -6.23 -7.50 -2.98
C TYR A 120 -6.01 -8.80 -3.75
N TYR A 121 -7.05 -9.62 -3.91
CA TYR A 121 -7.00 -10.81 -4.77
C TYR A 121 -7.43 -10.50 -6.21
N TYR A 122 -8.38 -9.59 -6.36
CA TYR A 122 -8.91 -9.11 -7.64
C TYR A 122 -8.29 -7.78 -8.03
N LEU A 123 -7.93 -7.60 -9.30
CA LEU A 123 -7.32 -6.37 -9.81
C LEU A 123 -8.34 -5.29 -10.13
N ALA A 124 -9.55 -5.70 -10.48
CA ALA A 124 -10.63 -4.81 -10.87
C ALA A 124 -11.97 -5.34 -10.33
N PRO A 125 -12.95 -4.47 -10.08
CA PRO A 125 -14.27 -4.88 -9.60
C PRO A 125 -15.04 -5.84 -10.52
N GLY A 126 -14.65 -5.95 -11.80
CA GLY A 126 -15.31 -6.81 -12.79
C GLY A 126 -14.68 -8.19 -12.97
N GLU A 127 -13.69 -8.54 -12.17
CA GLU A 127 -13.04 -9.86 -12.14
C GLU A 127 -13.66 -10.75 -11.06
#